data_AF-A0A951FPY1-F1
#
_entry.id   AF-A0A951FPY1-F1
#
_cell.length_a   1.000
_cell.length_b   1.000
_cell.length_c   1.000
_cell.angle_alpha   90.00
_cell.angle_beta   90.00
_cell.angle_gamma   90.00
#
_symmetry.space_group_name_H-M   'P 1'
#
loop_
_entity.id
_entity.type
_entity.pdbx_description
1 polymer ?
#
loop_
_entity_poly.entity_id
_entity_poly.type
_entity_poly.pdbx_seq_one_letter_code
_entity_poly.pdbx_strand_id
1 'polypeptide(L)'
;MFHVQLRQFPHATRAFNLSREELDSRILRAWAAGRAVELDERRWEPDRARLTIIEGPALAPEDIGLGRGWANAMRRGRDVTAEVLAQLERMPGLEELKRELLSTLDARGRLSLPRVVELAGERQLHSRPSERLALCEQAVWELLHQRRVKMFRGEQTLRPDQWQLVLLDWTTWTDDGPQGVWLKAAAPG
;
A
#
# COMPACT_ATOMS: atom_id res chain seq x y z
N MET A 1 -14.73 15.58 -5.87
CA MET A 1 -15.61 14.49 -6.38
C MET A 1 -14.83 13.66 -7.35
N PHE A 2 -15.17 12.37 -7.46
CA PHE A 2 -14.49 11.42 -8.32
C PHE A 2 -15.43 10.82 -9.35
N HIS A 3 -14.92 10.58 -10.54
CA HIS A 3 -15.61 9.93 -11.65
C HIS A 3 -14.77 8.76 -12.10
N VAL A 4 -15.37 7.58 -12.19
CA VAL A 4 -14.65 6.33 -12.43
C VAL A 4 -15.09 5.73 -13.74
N GLN A 5 -14.14 5.16 -14.47
CA GLN A 5 -14.40 4.24 -15.57
C GLN A 5 -13.69 2.93 -15.32
N LEU A 6 -14.43 1.84 -15.49
CA LEU A 6 -13.89 0.48 -15.63
C LEU A 6 -14.10 0.06 -17.08
N ARG A 7 -13.04 -0.38 -17.75
CA ARG A 7 -13.07 -0.72 -19.18
C ARG A 7 -12.32 -2.01 -19.46
N GLN A 8 -12.96 -2.88 -20.23
CA GLN A 8 -12.42 -4.12 -20.78
C GLN A 8 -13.11 -4.29 -22.12
N PHE A 9 -12.36 -4.18 -23.21
CA PHE A 9 -12.95 -4.14 -24.55
C PHE A 9 -13.89 -5.35 -24.79
N PRO A 10 -15.11 -5.14 -25.33
CA PRO A 10 -15.68 -3.87 -25.83
C PRO A 10 -16.45 -3.04 -24.78
N HIS A 11 -16.47 -3.46 -23.52
CA HIS A 11 -17.34 -2.90 -22.49
C HIS A 11 -16.67 -1.80 -21.66
N ALA A 12 -17.47 -0.83 -21.23
CA ALA A 12 -17.08 0.15 -20.23
C ALA A 12 -18.28 0.50 -19.33
N THR A 13 -18.05 0.54 -18.03
CA THR A 13 -19.00 1.07 -17.04
C THR A 13 -18.42 2.32 -16.41
N ARG A 14 -19.29 3.29 -16.07
CA ARG A 14 -18.89 4.57 -15.53
C ARG A 14 -19.75 4.91 -14.31
N ALA A 15 -19.10 5.43 -13.27
CA ALA A 15 -19.78 6.02 -12.13
C ALA A 15 -19.33 7.48 -11.99
N PHE A 16 -20.28 8.37 -11.70
CA PHE A 16 -20.02 9.81 -11.59
C PHE A 16 -20.32 10.29 -10.18
N ASN A 17 -19.72 11.42 -9.81
CA ASN A 17 -19.98 12.13 -8.56
C ASN A 17 -19.74 11.32 -7.28
N LEU A 18 -18.79 10.39 -7.30
CA LEU A 18 -18.42 9.64 -6.09
C LEU A 18 -17.69 10.56 -5.11
N SER A 19 -18.07 10.48 -3.84
CA SER A 19 -17.23 10.94 -2.74
C SER A 19 -15.98 10.07 -2.60
N ARG A 20 -15.00 10.51 -1.79
CA ARG A 20 -13.83 9.68 -1.49
C ARG A 20 -14.22 8.36 -0.82
N GLU A 21 -15.18 8.41 0.09
CA GLU A 21 -15.62 7.24 0.86
C GLU A 21 -16.38 6.23 0.00
N GLU A 22 -17.20 6.69 -0.94
CA GLU A 22 -17.86 5.83 -1.94
C GLU A 22 -16.85 5.23 -2.93
N LEU A 23 -15.88 6.03 -3.39
CA LEU A 23 -14.79 5.54 -4.24
C LEU A 23 -14.00 4.43 -3.53
N ASP A 24 -13.64 4.66 -2.26
CA ASP A 24 -12.88 3.71 -1.44
C ASP A 24 -13.65 2.39 -1.24
N SER A 25 -14.89 2.49 -0.75
CA SER A 25 -15.71 1.33 -0.38
C SER A 25 -16.20 0.52 -1.57
N ARG A 26 -16.59 1.17 -2.68
CA ARG A 26 -17.19 0.49 -3.84
C ARG A 26 -16.15 -0.04 -4.81
N ILE A 27 -15.02 0.65 -4.97
CA ILE A 27 -14.06 0.36 -6.05
C ILE A 27 -12.68 0.02 -5.47
N LEU A 28 -12.05 0.96 -4.76
CA LEU A 28 -10.62 0.90 -4.51
C LEU A 28 -10.20 -0.23 -3.57
N ARG A 29 -10.96 -0.51 -2.50
CA ARG A 29 -10.62 -1.60 -1.56
C ARG A 29 -10.66 -2.98 -2.21
N ALA A 30 -11.60 -3.22 -3.13
CA ALA A 30 -11.66 -4.47 -3.87
C ALA A 30 -10.55 -4.52 -4.94
N TRP A 31 -10.42 -3.43 -5.71
CA TRP A 31 -9.43 -3.32 -6.78
C TRP A 31 -7.99 -3.50 -6.30
N ALA A 32 -7.59 -2.80 -5.23
CA ALA A 32 -6.25 -2.90 -4.66
C ALA A 32 -5.96 -4.27 -4.03
N ALA A 33 -6.99 -4.97 -3.55
CA ALA A 33 -6.88 -6.32 -3.03
C ALA A 33 -6.86 -7.40 -4.13
N GLY A 34 -6.82 -7.02 -5.41
CA GLY A 34 -6.90 -7.95 -6.54
C GLY A 34 -8.24 -8.67 -6.65
N ARG A 35 -9.30 -8.14 -6.02
CA ARG A 35 -10.64 -8.71 -6.07
C ARG A 35 -11.48 -8.01 -7.11
N ALA A 36 -12.41 -8.76 -7.69
CA ALA A 36 -13.37 -8.23 -8.64
C ALA A 36 -14.19 -7.07 -8.05
N VAL A 37 -14.41 -6.04 -8.86
CA VAL A 37 -15.30 -4.92 -8.55
C VAL A 37 -16.64 -5.14 -9.27
N GLU A 38 -17.73 -5.09 -8.54
CA GLU A 38 -19.08 -5.09 -9.11
C GLU A 38 -19.54 -3.63 -9.30
N LEU A 39 -19.82 -3.27 -10.54
CA LEU A 39 -20.31 -1.94 -10.90
C LEU A 39 -21.40 -2.06 -11.96
N ASP A 40 -22.57 -1.52 -11.65
CA ASP A 40 -23.84 -1.81 -12.33
C ASP A 40 -24.08 -3.33 -12.39
N GLU A 41 -24.44 -3.87 -13.55
CA GLU A 41 -24.71 -5.30 -13.76
C GLU A 41 -23.44 -6.09 -14.16
N ARG A 42 -22.25 -5.51 -13.97
CA ARG A 42 -20.99 -6.09 -14.45
C ARG A 42 -19.96 -6.27 -13.35
N ARG A 43 -19.23 -7.37 -13.47
CA ARG A 43 -18.07 -7.72 -12.65
C ARG A 43 -16.78 -7.44 -13.42
N TRP A 44 -15.85 -6.74 -12.78
CA TRP A 44 -14.61 -6.23 -13.37
C TRP A 44 -13.41 -6.78 -12.60
N GLU A 45 -12.61 -7.61 -13.26
CA GLU A 45 -11.41 -8.20 -12.67
C GLU A 45 -10.19 -7.26 -12.86
N PRO A 46 -9.41 -6.94 -11.80
CA PRO A 46 -8.30 -5.98 -11.90
C PRO A 46 -7.18 -6.38 -12.87
N ASP A 47 -7.01 -7.67 -13.14
CA ASP A 47 -6.02 -8.21 -14.09
C ASP A 47 -6.45 -8.08 -15.56
N ARG A 48 -7.74 -7.88 -15.83
CA ARG A 48 -8.34 -7.88 -17.17
C ARG A 48 -8.97 -6.55 -17.57
N ALA A 49 -9.26 -5.70 -16.59
CA ALA A 49 -9.90 -4.42 -16.81
C ALA A 49 -8.95 -3.25 -16.48
N ARG A 50 -9.20 -2.11 -17.12
CA ARG A 50 -8.53 -0.84 -16.82
C ARG A 50 -9.43 0.02 -15.95
N LEU A 51 -8.91 0.43 -14.80
CA LEU A 51 -9.50 1.47 -13.96
C LEU A 51 -8.98 2.85 -14.38
N THR A 52 -9.85 3.84 -14.44
CA THR A 52 -9.49 5.25 -14.64
C THR A 52 -10.34 6.10 -13.70
N ILE A 53 -9.68 7.02 -12.97
CA ILE A 53 -10.28 7.86 -11.94
C ILE A 53 -9.98 9.31 -12.29
N ILE A 54 -11.04 10.09 -12.50
CA ILE A 54 -10.97 11.52 -12.74
C ILE A 54 -11.45 12.26 -11.50
N GLU A 55 -10.62 13.13 -10.96
CA GLU A 55 -11.01 14.09 -9.91
C GLU A 55 -11.47 15.39 -10.58
N GLY A 56 -12.63 15.91 -10.18
CA GLY A 56 -13.16 17.13 -10.76
C GLY A 56 -14.44 17.63 -10.09
N PRO A 57 -15.06 18.68 -10.66
CA PRO A 57 -16.34 19.18 -10.18
C PRO A 57 -17.44 18.11 -10.33
N ALA A 58 -18.49 18.24 -9.52
CA ALA A 58 -19.68 17.43 -9.69
C ALA A 58 -20.34 17.73 -11.05
N LEU A 59 -20.77 16.68 -11.74
CA LEU A 59 -21.50 16.78 -12.99
C LEU A 59 -23.00 16.83 -12.71
N ALA A 60 -23.68 17.82 -13.27
CA ALA A 60 -25.13 17.89 -13.26
C ALA A 60 -25.73 16.75 -14.12
N PRO A 61 -26.99 16.34 -13.89
CA PRO A 61 -27.64 15.28 -14.68
C PRO A 61 -27.61 15.53 -16.20
N GLU A 62 -27.79 16.77 -16.61
CA GLU A 62 -27.70 17.24 -18.00
C GLU A 62 -26.29 17.08 -18.63
N ASP A 63 -25.23 17.17 -17.81
CA ASP A 63 -23.84 16.96 -18.24
C ASP A 63 -23.48 15.46 -18.34
N ILE A 64 -24.27 14.57 -17.70
CA ILE A 64 -24.07 13.12 -17.71
C ILE A 64 -24.79 12.45 -18.89
N GLY A 65 -25.98 12.97 -19.23
CA GLY A 65 -26.88 12.42 -20.24
C GLY A 65 -26.24 12.17 -21.61
N LEU A 66 -26.85 11.24 -22.37
CA LEU A 66 -26.46 10.90 -23.75
C LEU A 66 -24.98 10.48 -23.91
N GLY A 67 -24.39 9.87 -22.88
CA GLY A 67 -23.01 9.38 -22.91
C GLY A 67 -21.94 10.47 -22.82
N ARG A 68 -22.33 11.74 -22.59
CA ARG A 68 -21.43 12.90 -22.55
C ARG A 68 -20.67 13.03 -21.23
N GLY A 69 -21.16 12.39 -20.16
CA GLY A 69 -20.58 12.48 -18.82
C GLY A 69 -19.08 12.22 -18.75
N TRP A 70 -18.58 11.19 -19.45
CA TRP A 70 -17.14 10.87 -19.41
C TRP A 70 -16.26 11.90 -20.12
N ALA A 71 -16.71 12.39 -21.28
CA ALA A 71 -15.99 13.45 -21.99
C ALA A 71 -15.97 14.74 -21.16
N ASN A 72 -17.07 15.06 -20.49
CA ASN A 72 -17.16 16.20 -19.59
C ASN A 72 -16.26 16.04 -18.35
N ALA A 73 -16.22 14.85 -17.73
CA ALA A 73 -15.33 14.56 -16.61
C ALA A 73 -13.86 14.75 -17.02
N MET A 74 -13.42 14.13 -18.13
CA MET A 74 -12.03 14.26 -18.60
C MET A 74 -11.67 15.71 -18.96
N ARG A 75 -12.61 16.47 -19.55
CA ARG A 75 -12.36 17.87 -19.95
C ARG A 75 -12.25 18.82 -18.77
N ARG A 76 -13.04 18.60 -17.71
CA ARG A 76 -13.14 19.51 -16.55
C ARG A 76 -12.40 18.99 -15.32
N GLY A 77 -11.79 17.81 -15.40
CA GLY A 77 -11.12 17.14 -14.29
C GLY A 77 -9.70 16.72 -14.64
N ARG A 78 -9.05 16.07 -13.69
CA ARG A 78 -7.68 15.58 -13.77
C ARG A 78 -7.66 14.07 -13.54
N ASP A 79 -6.90 13.35 -14.35
CA ASP A 79 -6.65 11.92 -14.11
C ASP A 79 -5.77 11.78 -12.86
N VAL A 80 -6.33 11.13 -11.84
CA VAL A 80 -5.67 10.88 -10.54
C VAL A 80 -5.45 9.40 -10.29
N THR A 81 -5.63 8.55 -11.31
CA THR A 81 -5.62 7.09 -11.16
C THR A 81 -4.34 6.62 -10.48
N ALA A 82 -3.17 7.04 -10.96
CA ALA A 82 -1.89 6.63 -10.40
C ALA A 82 -1.69 7.15 -8.97
N GLU A 83 -2.04 8.41 -8.70
CA GLU A 83 -1.91 9.02 -7.36
C GLU A 83 -2.78 8.32 -6.33
N VAL A 84 -4.02 7.99 -6.71
CA VAL A 84 -4.98 7.32 -5.84
C VAL A 84 -4.58 5.86 -5.62
N LEU A 85 -4.12 5.15 -6.65
CA LEU A 85 -3.62 3.77 -6.48
C LEU A 85 -2.36 3.74 -5.61
N ALA A 86 -1.41 4.66 -5.80
CA ALA A 86 -0.23 4.77 -4.95
C ALA A 86 -0.57 5.12 -3.48
N GLN A 87 -1.68 5.83 -3.23
CA GLN A 87 -2.19 6.06 -1.88
C GLN A 87 -2.72 4.78 -1.21
N LEU A 88 -3.23 3.82 -1.97
CA LEU A 88 -3.70 2.53 -1.47
C LEU A 88 -2.56 1.53 -1.28
N GLU A 89 -1.52 1.64 -2.11
CA GLU A 89 -0.27 0.89 -1.94
C GLU A 89 0.46 1.27 -0.64
N ARG A 90 0.11 2.41 -0.01
CA ARG A 90 0.52 2.67 1.37
C ARG A 90 -0.17 1.67 2.28
N MET A 91 0.57 0.64 2.68
CA MET A 91 0.12 -0.32 3.67
C MET A 91 -0.36 0.42 4.93
N PRO A 92 -1.62 0.25 5.36
CA PRO A 92 -2.13 0.91 6.55
C PRO A 92 -1.25 0.62 7.78
N GLY A 93 -0.84 1.67 8.49
CA GLY A 93 0.03 1.54 9.66
C GLY A 93 1.54 1.51 9.34
N LEU A 94 1.96 1.60 8.07
CA LEU A 94 3.36 1.54 7.66
C LEU A 94 4.18 2.72 8.21
N GLU A 95 3.67 3.94 8.05
CA GLU A 95 4.36 5.15 8.56
C GLU A 95 4.41 5.19 10.08
N GLU A 96 3.34 4.73 10.73
CA GLU A 96 3.30 4.62 12.18
C GLU A 96 4.26 3.55 12.70
N LEU A 97 4.32 2.40 12.04
CA LEU A 97 5.26 1.34 12.37
C LEU A 97 6.70 1.85 12.19
N LYS A 98 7.04 2.44 11.04
CA LYS A 98 8.38 3.01 10.81
C LYS A 98 8.80 4.00 11.90
N ARG A 99 7.90 4.88 12.33
CA ARG A 99 8.17 5.82 13.46
C ARG A 99 8.45 5.07 14.77
N GLU A 100 7.67 4.04 15.08
CA GLU A 100 7.87 3.25 16.29
C GLU A 100 9.17 2.42 16.26
N LEU A 101 9.53 1.85 15.11
CA LEU A 101 10.80 1.14 14.95
C LEU A 101 11.98 2.07 15.23
N LEU A 102 11.95 3.29 14.66
CA LEU A 102 13.00 4.29 14.90
C LEU A 102 13.03 4.73 16.36
N SER A 103 11.88 5.03 16.97
CA SER A 103 11.80 5.37 18.40
C SER A 103 12.34 4.25 19.30
N THR A 104 12.07 2.99 18.95
CA THR A 104 12.57 1.83 19.71
C THR A 104 14.08 1.65 19.52
N LEU A 105 14.59 1.88 18.30
CA LEU A 105 16.02 1.85 18.00
C LEU A 105 16.78 2.95 18.75
N ASP A 106 16.22 4.15 18.85
CA ASP A 106 16.81 5.25 19.61
C ASP A 106 16.89 4.91 21.11
N ALA A 107 15.88 4.24 21.65
CA ALA A 107 15.84 3.86 23.07
C ALA A 107 16.72 2.63 23.41
N ARG A 108 16.79 1.63 22.51
CA ARG A 108 17.43 0.32 22.80
C ARG A 108 18.75 0.10 22.07
N GLY A 109 19.09 0.93 21.10
CA GLY A 109 20.30 0.85 20.28
C GLY A 109 20.33 -0.30 19.26
N ARG A 110 19.49 -1.34 19.38
CA ARG A 110 19.31 -2.41 18.37
C ARG A 110 17.91 -3.00 18.43
N LEU A 111 17.46 -3.55 17.30
CA LEU A 111 16.13 -4.18 17.18
C LEU A 111 16.21 -5.47 16.34
N SER A 112 15.77 -6.60 16.88
CA SER A 112 15.67 -7.86 16.12
C SER A 112 14.45 -7.84 15.21
N LEU A 113 14.47 -8.58 14.10
CA LEU A 113 13.29 -8.68 13.22
C LEU A 113 12.08 -9.37 13.88
N PRO A 114 12.21 -10.40 14.74
CA PRO A 114 11.09 -10.91 15.53
C PRO A 114 10.42 -9.82 16.37
N ARG A 115 11.19 -8.92 16.99
CA ARG A 115 10.62 -7.79 17.75
C ARG A 115 9.87 -6.78 16.85
N VAL A 116 10.25 -6.63 15.59
CA VAL A 116 9.48 -5.84 14.61
C VAL A 116 8.08 -6.44 14.43
N VAL A 117 7.97 -7.77 14.34
CA VAL A 117 6.68 -8.48 14.23
C VAL A 117 5.84 -8.31 15.49
N GLU A 118 6.45 -8.38 16.67
CA GLU A 118 5.76 -8.11 17.94
C GLU A 118 5.19 -6.69 18.00
N LEU A 119 5.99 -5.67 17.65
CA LEU A 119 5.55 -4.27 17.61
C LEU A 119 4.39 -4.06 16.62
N ALA A 120 4.47 -4.66 15.43
CA ALA A 120 3.36 -4.62 14.47
C ALA A 120 2.10 -5.30 15.01
N GLY A 121 2.26 -6.37 15.80
CA GLY A 121 1.17 -7.10 16.44
C GLY A 121 0.50 -6.35 17.59
N GLU A 122 1.28 -5.66 18.40
CA GLU A 122 0.78 -4.78 19.47
C GLU A 122 -0.11 -3.65 18.89
N ARG A 123 0.18 -3.20 17.66
CA ARG A 123 -0.58 -2.17 16.95
C ARG A 123 -1.83 -2.66 16.23
N GLN A 124 -1.75 -3.81 15.58
CA GLN A 124 -2.83 -4.33 14.74
C GLN A 124 -3.27 -5.70 15.24
N LEU A 125 -3.92 -5.71 16.41
CA LEU A 125 -4.40 -6.91 17.11
C LEU A 125 -5.31 -7.81 16.24
N HIS A 126 -5.98 -7.25 15.23
CA HIS A 126 -6.91 -7.96 14.36
C HIS A 126 -6.38 -8.23 12.93
N SER A 127 -5.10 -7.93 12.65
CA SER A 127 -4.48 -8.23 11.35
C SER A 127 -4.17 -9.72 11.22
N ARG A 128 -4.24 -10.24 9.99
CA ARG A 128 -3.77 -11.60 9.70
C ARG A 128 -2.26 -11.67 9.89
N PRO A 129 -1.68 -12.81 10.32
CA PRO A 129 -0.23 -12.95 10.43
C PRO A 129 0.53 -12.61 9.15
N SER A 130 0.00 -12.98 7.99
CA SER A 130 0.60 -12.66 6.69
C SER A 130 0.59 -11.16 6.35
N GLU A 131 -0.48 -10.45 6.70
CA GLU A 131 -0.58 -8.99 6.51
C GLU A 131 0.42 -8.26 7.41
N ARG A 132 0.57 -8.73 8.66
CA ARG A 132 1.54 -8.19 9.61
C ARG A 132 2.97 -8.38 9.13
N LEU A 133 3.31 -9.57 8.63
CA LEU A 133 4.64 -9.84 8.09
C LEU A 133 4.94 -8.98 6.87
N ALA A 134 3.99 -8.85 5.95
CA ALA A 134 4.16 -8.00 4.78
C ALA A 134 4.37 -6.52 5.19
N LEU A 135 3.65 -6.04 6.21
CA LEU A 135 3.84 -4.70 6.77
C LEU A 135 5.25 -4.53 7.36
N CYS A 136 5.73 -5.51 8.12
CA CYS A 136 7.07 -5.51 8.70
C CYS A 136 8.16 -5.51 7.61
N GLU A 137 8.02 -6.37 6.60
CA GLU A 137 8.95 -6.46 5.46
C GLU A 137 9.06 -5.11 4.75
N GLN A 138 7.92 -4.51 4.39
CA GLN A 138 7.87 -3.22 3.73
C GLN A 138 8.49 -2.11 4.58
N ALA A 139 8.18 -2.06 5.89
CA ALA A 139 8.72 -1.06 6.80
C ALA A 139 10.25 -1.14 6.88
N VAL A 140 10.80 -2.34 7.04
CA VAL A 140 12.25 -2.56 7.13
C VAL A 140 12.92 -2.26 5.79
N TRP A 141 12.34 -2.71 4.68
CA TRP A 141 12.82 -2.45 3.33
C TRP A 141 12.96 -0.94 3.04
N GLU A 142 11.93 -0.16 3.32
CA GLU A 142 11.95 1.28 3.09
C GLU A 142 12.96 2.00 3.97
N LEU A 143 13.05 1.64 5.27
CA LEU A 143 13.99 2.26 6.18
C LEU A 143 15.45 1.98 5.78
N LEU A 144 15.75 0.79 5.25
CA LEU A 144 17.07 0.45 4.71
C LEU A 144 17.39 1.29 3.47
N HIS A 145 16.45 1.39 2.52
CA HIS A 145 16.63 2.19 1.29
C HIS A 145 16.76 3.69 1.57
N GLN A 146 16.00 4.19 2.54
CA GLN A 146 16.08 5.57 3.03
C GLN A 146 17.34 5.83 3.88
N ARG A 147 18.19 4.81 4.10
CA ARG A 147 19.40 4.87 4.93
C ARG A 147 19.11 5.33 6.37
N ARG A 148 17.90 5.10 6.86
CA ARG A 148 17.47 5.41 8.23
C ARG A 148 17.96 4.34 9.22
N VAL A 149 18.12 3.11 8.74
CA VAL A 149 18.63 1.98 9.52
C VAL A 149 19.69 1.21 8.73
N LYS A 150 20.50 0.43 9.45
CA LYS A 150 21.43 -0.56 8.89
C LYS A 150 21.06 -1.93 9.43
N MET A 151 21.13 -2.95 8.58
CA MET A 151 20.87 -4.34 8.96
C MET A 151 22.20 -5.09 9.15
N PHE A 152 22.25 -5.95 10.15
CA PHE A 152 23.43 -6.71 10.53
C PHE A 152 23.07 -8.20 10.61
N ARG A 153 24.05 -9.06 10.39
CA ARG A 153 24.01 -10.49 10.71
C ARG A 153 25.23 -10.81 11.57
N GLY A 154 25.02 -11.08 12.86
CA GLY A 154 26.11 -11.16 13.83
C GLY A 154 26.78 -9.80 13.97
N GLU A 155 28.09 -9.72 13.69
CA GLU A 155 28.85 -8.45 13.65
C GLU A 155 28.93 -7.83 12.24
N GLN A 156 28.53 -8.56 11.20
CA GLN A 156 28.66 -8.11 9.82
C GLN A 156 27.50 -7.20 9.43
N THR A 157 27.78 -6.03 8.84
CA THR A 157 26.75 -5.20 8.19
C THR A 157 26.36 -5.81 6.85
N LEU A 158 25.06 -5.99 6.61
CA LEU A 158 24.54 -6.50 5.34
C LEU A 158 24.46 -5.41 4.27
N ARG A 159 24.90 -5.76 3.07
CA ARG A 159 24.88 -4.88 1.89
C ARG A 159 23.51 -4.89 1.19
N PRO A 160 23.18 -3.88 0.37
CA PRO A 160 21.89 -3.79 -0.34
C PRO A 160 21.52 -5.04 -1.16
N ASP A 161 22.50 -5.67 -1.82
CA ASP A 161 22.31 -6.89 -2.61
C ASP A 161 21.90 -8.11 -1.77
N GLN A 162 22.10 -8.05 -0.44
CA GLN A 162 21.78 -9.13 0.49
C GLN A 162 20.43 -8.92 1.20
N TRP A 163 19.87 -7.69 1.19
CA TRP A 163 18.69 -7.37 1.99
C TRP A 163 17.48 -8.19 1.59
N GLN A 164 17.22 -8.31 0.28
CA GLN A 164 16.06 -9.04 -0.23
C GLN A 164 16.10 -10.51 0.17
N LEU A 165 17.25 -11.17 0.03
CA LEU A 165 17.42 -12.58 0.41
C LEU A 165 17.17 -12.80 1.90
N VAL A 166 17.58 -11.85 2.75
CA VAL A 166 17.38 -11.95 4.20
C VAL A 166 15.95 -11.67 4.61
N LEU A 167 15.31 -10.65 4.03
CA LEU A 167 13.94 -10.26 4.37
C LEU A 167 12.90 -11.25 3.85
N LEU A 168 13.17 -11.96 2.74
CA LEU A 168 12.28 -12.99 2.22
C LEU A 168 12.46 -14.36 2.90
N ASP A 169 13.49 -14.53 3.75
CA ASP A 169 13.69 -15.75 4.52
C ASP A 169 12.84 -15.73 5.79
N TRP A 170 11.88 -16.67 5.87
CA TRP A 170 10.98 -16.84 7.01
C TRP A 170 11.72 -16.94 8.34
N THR A 171 12.87 -17.63 8.37
CA THR A 171 13.62 -17.84 9.60
C THR A 171 14.13 -16.54 10.20
N THR A 172 14.31 -15.49 9.40
CA THR A 172 14.74 -14.18 9.91
C THR A 172 13.68 -13.52 10.80
N TRP A 173 12.40 -13.87 10.62
CA TRP A 173 11.27 -13.23 11.31
C TRP A 173 10.77 -14.00 12.54
N THR A 174 11.34 -15.16 12.82
CA THR A 174 10.98 -16.00 13.97
C THR A 174 12.13 -16.08 14.98
N ASP A 175 11.79 -16.39 16.23
CA ASP A 175 12.79 -16.63 17.28
C ASP A 175 13.61 -17.92 17.04
N ASP A 176 13.12 -18.79 16.16
CA ASP A 176 13.76 -20.05 15.74
C ASP A 176 14.85 -19.87 14.68
N GLY A 177 15.03 -18.65 14.15
CA GLY A 177 16.03 -18.33 13.15
C GLY A 177 17.46 -18.31 13.67
N PRO A 178 18.47 -18.27 12.77
CA PRO A 178 19.85 -18.04 13.18
C PRO A 178 19.92 -16.69 13.92
N GLN A 179 20.04 -16.76 15.25
CA GLN A 179 20.14 -15.60 16.14
C GLN A 179 21.24 -14.67 15.63
N GLY A 180 20.86 -13.60 14.96
CA GLY A 180 21.88 -12.82 14.26
C GLY A 180 21.39 -11.63 13.48
N VAL A 181 20.15 -11.62 12.96
CA VAL A 181 19.68 -10.47 12.19
C VAL A 181 19.04 -9.41 13.06
N TRP A 182 19.60 -8.20 12.99
CA TRP A 182 19.10 -7.06 13.75
C TRP A 182 19.37 -5.74 13.01
N LEU A 183 18.60 -4.72 13.38
CA LEU A 183 18.65 -3.37 12.87
C LEU A 183 19.34 -2.46 13.88
N LYS A 184 20.06 -1.45 13.36
CA LYS A 184 20.58 -0.30 14.12
C LYS A 184 20.15 0.98 13.41
N ALA A 185 19.88 2.04 14.17
CA ALA A 185 19.74 3.36 13.58
C ALA A 185 21.02 3.74 12.82
N ALA A 186 20.88 4.32 11.64
CA ALA A 186 22.01 4.96 10.99
C ALA A 186 22.36 6.23 11.78
N ALA A 187 23.65 6.48 12.03
CA ALA A 187 24.07 7.74 12.63
C ALA A 187 23.57 8.91 11.76
N PRO A 188 23.12 10.03 12.37
CA PRO A 188 22.85 11.24 11.60
C PRO A 188 24.16 11.64 10.91
N GLY A 189 24.14 11.65 9.58
CA GLY A 189 25.25 12.09 8.74
C GLY A 189 25.40 13.60 8.72
#